data_AF-A0A9D9XWH2-F1
#
_entry.id   AF-A0A9D9XWH2-F1
#
_cell.length_a   1.000
_cell.length_b   1.000
_cell.length_c   1.000
_cell.angle_alpha   90.00
_cell.angle_beta   90.00
_cell.angle_gamma   90.00
#
_symmetry.space_group_name_H-M   'P 1'
#
loop_
_entity.id
_entity.type
_entity.pdbx_description
1 polymer ?
#
loop_
_entity_poly.entity_id
_entity_poly.type
_entity_poly.pdbx_seq_one_letter_code
_entity_poly.pdbx_strand_id
1 'polypeptide(L)' 'MHRICTAIVLLIAVYACPSASRAADNCARWEQQIQTVQQQMRRSHTAAQGNRLRARLRDLQGRVAHGCR' A
#
# COMPACT_ATOMS: atom_id res chain seq x y z
N MET A 1 -3.75 7.55 47.25
CA MET A 1 -4.62 7.69 46.06
C MET A 1 -3.81 8.32 44.92
N HIS A 2 -2.98 7.55 44.20
CA HIS A 2 -2.09 8.08 43.14
C HIS A 2 -1.67 6.99 42.12
N ARG A 3 -2.47 5.93 41.96
CA ARG A 3 -2.14 4.78 41.08
C ARG A 3 -3.16 4.54 39.97
N ILE A 4 -4.08 5.47 39.75
CA ILE A 4 -5.15 5.36 38.73
C ILE A 4 -4.79 6.19 37.48
N CYS A 5 -3.94 7.22 37.59
CA CYS A 5 -3.66 8.14 36.48
C CYS A 5 -2.65 7.61 35.45
N THR A 6 -1.89 6.55 35.75
CA THR A 6 -0.87 5.98 34.84
C THR A 6 -1.39 4.89 33.90
N ALA A 7 -2.66 4.48 34.00
CA ALA A 7 -3.26 3.53 33.07
C ALA A 7 -3.93 4.22 31.86
N ILE A 8 -4.31 5.49 32.00
CA ILE A 8 -5.12 6.21 31.00
C ILE A 8 -4.25 6.71 29.83
N VAL A 9 -2.99 7.04 30.07
CA VAL A 9 -2.08 7.59 29.03
C VAL A 9 -1.67 6.52 28.00
N LEU A 10 -1.68 5.23 28.38
CA LEU A 10 -1.34 4.13 27.47
C LEU A 10 -2.45 3.79 26.46
N LEU A 11 -3.71 4.13 26.75
CA LEU A 11 -4.83 3.82 25.87
C LEU A 11 -5.06 4.85 24.75
N ILE A 12 -4.53 6.07 24.90
CA ILE A 12 -4.77 7.16 23.94
C ILE A 12 -3.83 7.07 22.72
N ALA A 13 -2.67 6.41 22.86
CA ALA A 13 -1.73 6.20 21.74
C ALA A 13 -2.28 5.24 20.66
N VAL A 14 -3.31 4.44 20.96
CA VAL A 14 -3.88 3.48 20.01
C VAL A 14 -4.90 4.13 19.07
N TYR A 15 -5.43 5.31 19.42
CA TYR A 15 -6.51 5.96 18.68
C TYR A 15 -6.07 7.01 17.65
N ALA A 16 -4.77 7.24 17.49
CA ALA A 16 -4.23 8.23 16.56
C ALA A 16 -3.83 7.65 15.19
N CYS A 17 -4.18 6.40 14.86
CA CYS A 17 -3.78 5.79 13.58
C CYS A 17 -4.80 4.85 12.88
N PRO A 18 -6.12 5.11 12.85
CA PRO A 18 -7.04 4.27 12.08
C PRO A 18 -6.96 4.53 10.56
N SER A 19 -6.47 5.69 10.12
CA SER A 19 -6.51 6.10 8.70
C SER A 19 -5.23 5.81 7.93
N ALA A 20 -4.05 6.00 8.54
CA ALA A 20 -2.77 5.67 7.90
C ALA A 20 -2.58 4.15 7.76
N SER A 21 -3.15 3.34 8.65
CA SER A 21 -3.06 1.87 8.59
C SER A 21 -3.77 1.29 7.36
N ARG A 22 -4.98 1.79 7.01
CA ARG A 22 -5.69 1.34 5.79
C ARG A 22 -5.05 1.85 4.51
N ALA A 23 -4.52 3.08 4.53
CA ALA A 23 -3.76 3.61 3.41
C ALA A 23 -2.48 2.79 3.19
N ALA A 24 -1.71 2.53 4.23
CA ALA A 24 -0.48 1.71 4.19
C ALA A 24 -0.74 0.26 3.78
N ASP A 25 -1.84 -0.36 4.22
CA ASP A 25 -2.22 -1.73 3.84
C ASP A 25 -2.60 -1.82 2.35
N ASN A 26 -3.31 -0.80 1.85
CA ASN A 26 -3.58 -0.67 0.42
C ASN A 26 -2.28 -0.47 -0.37
N CYS A 27 -1.35 0.36 0.11
CA CYS A 27 -0.05 0.61 -0.50
C CYS A 27 0.77 -0.66 -0.68
N ALA A 28 0.91 -1.45 0.39
CA ALA A 28 1.61 -2.72 0.34
C ALA A 28 0.99 -3.67 -0.70
N ARG A 29 -0.34 -3.69 -0.84
CA ARG A 29 -1.04 -4.46 -1.88
C ARG A 29 -0.77 -3.95 -3.28
N TRP A 30 -0.80 -2.64 -3.51
CA TRP A 30 -0.47 -2.05 -4.80
C TRP A 30 0.98 -2.34 -5.20
N GLU A 31 1.93 -2.26 -4.26
CA GLU A 31 3.33 -2.61 -4.47
C GLU A 31 3.53 -4.09 -4.82
N GLN A 32 2.87 -5.01 -4.10
CA GLN A 32 2.89 -6.44 -4.44
C GLN A 32 2.34 -6.70 -5.86
N GLN A 33 1.30 -5.98 -6.28
CA GLN A 33 0.78 -6.07 -7.64
C GLN A 33 1.78 -5.54 -8.68
N ILE A 34 2.49 -4.45 -8.39
CA ILE A 34 3.55 -3.94 -9.27
C ILE A 34 4.63 -4.99 -9.46
N GLN A 35 5.11 -5.62 -8.39
CA GLN A 35 6.12 -6.67 -8.47
C GLN A 35 5.62 -7.87 -9.31
N THR A 36 4.37 -8.27 -9.13
CA THR A 36 3.75 -9.34 -9.92
C THR A 36 3.70 -9.00 -11.42
N VAL A 37 3.28 -7.77 -11.76
CA VAL A 37 3.23 -7.31 -13.16
C VAL A 37 4.64 -7.21 -13.75
N GLN A 38 5.63 -6.75 -12.99
CA GLN A 38 7.03 -6.74 -13.42
C GLN A 38 7.56 -8.14 -13.69
N GLN A 39 7.23 -9.12 -12.84
CA GLN A 39 7.58 -10.52 -13.09
C GLN A 39 6.89 -11.09 -14.33
N GLN A 40 5.62 -10.74 -14.57
CA GLN A 40 4.91 -11.14 -15.79
C GLN A 40 5.59 -10.57 -17.05
N MET A 41 6.05 -9.31 -17.00
CA MET A 41 6.78 -8.69 -18.11
C MET A 41 8.12 -9.36 -18.44
N ARG A 42 8.71 -10.16 -17.53
CA ARG A 42 9.95 -10.92 -17.81
C ARG A 42 9.70 -12.12 -18.74
N ARG A 43 8.45 -12.53 -18.93
CA ARG A 43 8.09 -13.64 -19.83
C ARG A 43 7.85 -13.12 -21.25
N SER A 44 8.01 -14.00 -22.24
CA SER A 44 7.73 -13.68 -23.65
C SER A 44 6.24 -13.39 -23.85
N HIS A 45 5.91 -12.21 -24.38
CA HIS A 45 4.55 -11.72 -24.55
C HIS A 45 4.36 -11.14 -25.95
N THR A 46 3.13 -11.15 -26.45
CA THR A 46 2.81 -10.41 -27.68
C THR A 46 2.90 -8.90 -27.41
N ALA A 47 3.16 -8.09 -28.45
CA ALA A 47 3.24 -6.63 -28.31
C ALA A 47 1.98 -6.03 -27.65
N ALA A 48 0.80 -6.56 -27.98
CA ALA A 48 -0.47 -6.16 -27.38
C ALA A 48 -0.54 -6.48 -25.87
N GLN A 49 -0.09 -7.67 -25.45
CA GLN A 49 -0.04 -8.06 -24.04
C GLN A 49 0.99 -7.22 -23.26
N GLY A 50 2.17 -6.98 -23.83
CA GLY A 50 3.19 -6.12 -23.22
C GLY A 50 2.70 -4.69 -23.01
N ASN A 51 1.99 -4.12 -23.99
CA ASN A 51 1.39 -2.79 -23.86
C ASN A 51 0.34 -2.71 -22.75
N ARG A 52 -0.51 -3.76 -22.60
CA ARG A 52 -1.48 -3.85 -21.51
C ARG A 52 -0.81 -3.94 -20.14
N LEU A 53 0.26 -4.75 -20.01
CA LEU A 53 1.02 -4.84 -18.75
C LEU A 53 1.69 -3.51 -18.39
N ARG A 54 2.30 -2.81 -19.36
CA ARG A 54 2.89 -1.48 -19.13
C ARG A 54 1.83 -0.44 -18.72
N ALA A 55 0.66 -0.45 -19.35
CA ALA A 55 -0.44 0.41 -18.96
C ALA A 55 -0.89 0.14 -17.52
N ARG A 56 -1.04 -1.15 -17.16
CA ARG A 56 -1.39 -1.58 -15.80
C ARG A 56 -0.32 -1.18 -14.78
N LEU A 57 0.96 -1.31 -15.12
CA LEU A 57 2.06 -0.89 -14.25
C LEU A 57 2.01 0.62 -13.96
N ARG A 58 1.78 1.45 -14.97
CA ARG A 58 1.65 2.91 -14.81
C ARG A 58 0.45 3.29 -13.93
N ASP A 59 -0.69 2.64 -14.12
CA ASP A 59 -1.88 2.86 -13.29
C ASP A 59 -1.60 2.54 -11.81
N LEU A 60 -0.99 1.38 -11.54
CA LEU A 60 -0.62 0.97 -10.18
C LEU A 60 0.38 1.93 -9.53
N GLN A 61 1.41 2.36 -10.28
CA GLN A 61 2.39 3.35 -9.80
C GLN A 61 1.75 4.71 -9.50
N GLY A 62 0.78 5.14 -10.31
CA GLY A 62 0.02 6.37 -10.06
C GLY A 62 -0.77 6.30 -8.76
N ARG A 63 -1.44 5.16 -8.50
CA ARG A 63 -2.19 4.92 -7.25
C ARG A 63 -1.27 4.91 -6.03
N VAL A 64 -0.09 4.30 -6.13
CA VAL A 64 0.90 4.33 -5.04
C VAL A 64 1.38 5.76 -4.79
N ALA A 65 1.75 6.50 -5.84
CA ALA A 65 2.27 7.86 -5.71
C ALA A 65 1.27 8.85 -5.07
N HIS A 66 -0.04 8.64 -5.24
CA HIS A 66 -1.09 9.52 -4.71
C HIS A 66 -1.72 8.99 -3.41
N GLY A 67 -1.77 7.67 -3.22
CA GLY A 67 -2.43 7.04 -2.06
C GLY A 67 -1.50 6.67 -0.91
N CYS A 68 -0.18 6.67 -1.14
CA CYS A 68 0.85 6.24 -0.17
C CYS A 68 1.77 7.36 0.29
N ARG A 69 1.40 8.61 -0.01
CA ARG A 69 2.22 9.79 0.24
C ARG A 69 1.65 10.64 1.36
#